data_AF-A0AAU3KH85-F1
#
_entry.id   AF-A0AAU3KH85-F1
#
_cell.length_a   1.000
_cell.length_b   1.000
_cell.length_c   1.000
_cell.angle_alpha   90.00
_cell.angle_beta   90.00
_cell.angle_gamma   90.00
#
_symmetry.space_group_name_H-M   'P 1'
#
loop_
_entity.id
_entity.type
_entity.pdbx_description
1 polymer ?
#
loop_
_entity_poly.entity_id
_entity_poly.type
_entity_poly.pdbx_seq_one_letter_code
_entity_poly.pdbx_strand_id
1 'polypeptide(L)'
;MRQLDALAEHPDEATRAATHLTFPAAMTMLCRSKETRKRWRLRPEMMARLDELEEAGLVPFFLREVFTLHDDLELLVLDPRNHRAYRFRLIGLRDRLYHCYALLQDALLRHCGPGYLDAEPLDEFNVRYARNYGLDHEERNAQHLSEHARFNFTYPGGLFMPGSAAVGELPTLDGTPFLLVEPRGIQFGWNPSNMYPVVHEALRASCDLVRELRQDETDALLARCGLT
;
A
#
# COMPACT_ATOMS: atom_id res chain seq x y z
N MET A 1 1.09 25.00 4.41
CA MET A 1 2.26 25.90 4.49
C MET A 1 2.11 26.86 5.64
N ARG A 2 1.50 28.05 5.51
CA ARG A 2 1.42 29.04 6.63
C ARG A 2 1.10 28.47 8.02
N GLN A 3 0.11 27.58 8.15
CA GLN A 3 -0.22 26.98 9.45
C GLN A 3 0.83 25.96 9.95
N LEU A 4 1.48 25.22 9.05
CA LEU A 4 2.59 24.33 9.39
C LEU A 4 3.84 25.13 9.77
N ASP A 5 4.11 26.23 9.08
CA ASP A 5 5.24 27.10 9.39
C ASP A 5 5.04 27.78 10.76
N ALA A 6 3.82 28.28 11.04
CA ALA A 6 3.47 28.83 12.36
C ALA A 6 3.62 27.81 13.50
N LEU A 7 3.34 26.53 13.22
CA LEU A 7 3.58 25.45 14.18
C LEU A 7 5.08 25.23 14.46
N ALA A 8 5.93 25.39 13.45
CA ALA A 8 7.36 25.13 13.56
C ALA A 8 8.12 26.26 14.29
N GLU A 9 7.66 27.52 14.13
CA GLU A 9 8.42 28.67 14.60
C GLU A 9 8.29 28.93 16.10
N HIS A 10 7.08 28.89 16.70
CA HIS A 10 6.81 28.82 18.15
C HIS A 10 5.28 28.74 18.37
N PRO A 11 4.71 27.54 18.54
CA PRO A 11 3.25 27.37 18.53
C PRO A 11 2.60 27.88 19.82
N ASP A 12 1.90 29.01 19.72
CA ASP A 12 1.03 29.53 20.77
C ASP A 12 -0.28 28.71 20.90
N GLU A 13 -1.07 29.01 21.93
CA GLU A 13 -2.32 28.30 22.19
C GLU A 13 -3.31 28.43 21.03
N ALA A 14 -3.38 29.61 20.40
CA ALA A 14 -4.26 29.85 19.25
C ALA A 14 -3.87 29.00 18.03
N THR A 15 -2.57 28.87 17.75
CA THR A 15 -2.03 28.06 16.67
C THR A 15 -2.33 26.58 16.90
N ARG A 16 -2.17 26.09 18.14
CA ARG A 16 -2.52 24.72 18.52
C ARG A 16 -4.03 24.47 18.44
N ALA A 17 -4.86 25.40 18.91
CA ALA A 17 -6.32 25.29 18.81
C ALA A 17 -6.78 25.23 17.34
N ALA A 18 -6.17 26.04 16.47
CA ALA A 18 -6.48 26.02 15.05
C ALA A 18 -6.14 24.67 14.40
N THR A 19 -5.07 23.99 14.83
CA THR A 19 -4.66 22.71 14.23
C THR A 19 -5.58 21.56 14.63
N HIS A 20 -6.15 21.59 15.82
CA HIS A 20 -7.21 20.66 16.24
C HIS A 20 -8.44 20.71 15.34
N LEU A 21 -8.72 21.85 14.70
CA LEU A 21 -9.81 21.99 13.74
C LEU A 21 -9.38 21.67 12.31
N THR A 22 -8.19 22.11 11.90
CA THR A 22 -7.76 22.00 10.49
C THR A 22 -7.17 20.64 10.14
N PHE A 23 -6.53 19.92 11.07
CA PHE A 23 -5.95 18.60 10.77
C PHE A 23 -7.00 17.54 10.44
N PRO A 24 -8.10 17.37 11.21
CA PRO A 24 -9.15 16.42 10.83
C PRO A 24 -9.78 16.75 9.47
N ALA A 25 -9.96 18.03 9.16
CA ALA A 25 -10.49 18.48 7.87
C ALA A 25 -9.52 18.18 6.73
N ALA A 26 -8.22 18.47 6.91
CA ALA A 26 -7.18 18.16 5.95
C ALA A 26 -7.06 16.66 5.71
N MET A 27 -7.06 15.85 6.78
CA MET A 27 -7.07 14.38 6.70
C MET A 27 -8.26 13.87 5.92
N THR A 28 -9.47 14.34 6.22
CA THR A 28 -10.68 13.95 5.50
C THR A 28 -10.57 14.26 4.00
N MET A 29 -10.11 15.47 3.64
CA MET A 29 -9.91 15.86 2.24
C MET A 29 -8.86 14.98 1.55
N LEU A 30 -7.71 14.78 2.19
CA LEU A 30 -6.61 13.99 1.63
C LEU A 30 -6.98 12.52 1.48
N CYS A 31 -7.64 11.92 2.47
CA CYS A 31 -8.09 10.53 2.42
C CYS A 31 -9.13 10.29 1.32
N ARG A 32 -10.00 11.27 1.05
CA ARG A 32 -11.02 11.19 -0.02
C ARG A 32 -10.50 11.48 -1.42
N SER A 33 -9.33 12.11 -1.57
CA SER A 33 -8.86 12.60 -2.87
C SER A 33 -7.39 12.26 -3.13
N LYS A 34 -7.16 11.19 -3.89
CA LYS A 34 -5.83 10.83 -4.40
C LYS A 34 -5.18 11.95 -5.21
N GLU A 35 -5.96 12.68 -6.02
CA GLU A 35 -5.44 13.81 -6.80
C GLU A 35 -4.95 14.95 -5.90
N THR A 36 -5.59 15.14 -4.75
CA THR A 36 -5.11 16.11 -3.76
C THR A 36 -3.80 15.65 -3.13
N ARG A 37 -3.70 14.36 -2.73
CA ARG A 37 -2.44 13.80 -2.23
C ARG A 37 -1.29 13.93 -3.23
N LYS A 38 -1.53 13.57 -4.50
CA LYS A 38 -0.55 13.72 -5.60
C LYS A 38 -0.06 15.16 -5.77
N ARG A 39 -0.98 16.14 -5.82
CA ARG A 39 -0.61 17.56 -5.92
C ARG A 39 0.25 18.04 -4.75
N TRP A 40 -0.03 17.55 -3.56
CA TRP A 40 0.74 17.92 -2.37
C TRP A 40 2.11 17.22 -2.31
N ARG A 41 2.23 15.99 -2.80
CA ARG A 41 3.52 15.28 -2.90
C ARG A 41 4.52 15.99 -3.80
N LEU A 42 4.05 16.76 -4.79
CA LEU A 42 4.89 17.59 -5.65
C LEU A 42 5.50 18.81 -4.94
N ARG A 43 5.25 18.98 -3.64
CA ARG A 43 5.77 20.09 -2.81
C ARG A 43 6.78 19.57 -1.78
N PRO A 44 8.06 19.38 -2.16
CA PRO A 44 9.07 18.80 -1.26
C PRO A 44 9.25 19.59 0.04
N GLU A 45 9.08 20.90 -0.01
CA GLU A 45 9.11 21.78 1.18
C GLU A 45 8.03 21.43 2.20
N MET A 46 6.88 20.91 1.75
CA MET A 46 5.83 20.50 2.66
C MET A 46 6.15 19.15 3.33
N MET A 47 6.73 18.22 2.58
CA MET A 47 7.15 16.93 3.13
C MET A 47 8.25 17.13 4.18
N ALA A 48 9.25 17.95 3.88
CA ALA A 48 10.29 18.32 4.84
C ALA A 48 9.71 18.98 6.10
N ARG A 49 8.72 19.88 5.95
CA ARG A 49 8.08 20.50 7.11
C ARG A 49 7.26 19.49 7.93
N LEU A 50 6.59 18.54 7.29
CA LEU A 50 5.84 17.50 7.99
C LEU A 50 6.78 16.54 8.74
N ASP A 51 7.94 16.22 8.17
CA ASP A 51 9.03 15.50 8.85
C ASP A 51 9.44 16.22 10.15
N GLU A 52 9.84 17.49 10.04
CA GLU A 52 10.28 18.29 11.19
C GLU A 52 9.21 18.36 12.31
N LEU A 53 7.95 18.57 11.91
CA LEU A 53 6.85 18.69 12.86
C LEU A 53 6.47 17.35 13.51
N GLU A 54 6.61 16.24 12.78
CA GLU A 54 6.35 14.90 13.32
C GLU A 54 7.43 14.53 14.34
N GLU A 55 8.71 14.77 14.01
CA GLU A 55 9.84 14.55 14.93
C GLU A 55 9.71 15.40 16.20
N ALA A 56 9.19 16.62 16.08
CA ALA A 56 8.90 17.51 17.21
C ALA A 56 7.62 17.14 17.99
N GLY A 57 6.85 16.13 17.56
CA GLY A 57 5.58 15.73 18.19
C GLY A 57 4.47 16.78 18.06
N LEU A 58 4.57 17.68 17.08
CA LEU A 58 3.63 18.79 16.86
C LEU A 58 2.51 18.44 15.88
N VAL A 59 2.70 17.38 15.09
CA VAL A 59 1.65 16.79 14.25
C VAL A 59 1.52 15.30 14.55
N PRO A 60 0.32 14.71 14.37
CA PRO A 60 0.16 13.27 14.50
C PRO A 60 0.92 12.53 13.40
N PHE A 61 1.57 11.41 13.73
CA PHE A 61 2.34 10.58 12.78
C PHE A 61 1.51 10.18 11.54
N PHE A 62 0.22 9.91 11.72
CA PHE A 62 -0.66 9.49 10.64
C PHE A 62 -0.91 10.58 9.59
N LEU A 63 -0.65 11.85 9.92
CA LEU A 63 -0.78 12.94 8.96
C LEU A 63 0.25 12.77 7.83
N ARG A 64 1.51 12.51 8.18
CA ARG A 64 2.57 12.20 7.21
C ARG A 64 2.22 10.98 6.38
N GLU A 65 1.73 9.90 7.03
CA GLU A 65 1.40 8.66 6.34
C GLU A 65 0.39 8.86 5.20
N VAL A 66 -0.59 9.75 5.37
CA VAL A 66 -1.55 10.05 4.30
C VAL A 66 -0.88 10.69 3.09
N PHE A 67 0.15 11.52 3.26
CA PHE A 67 0.87 12.13 2.15
C PHE A 67 1.77 11.14 1.40
N THR A 68 2.21 10.06 2.05
CA THR A 68 3.11 9.06 1.47
C THR A 68 2.41 7.85 0.89
N LEU A 69 1.07 7.79 0.91
CA LEU A 69 0.30 6.69 0.30
C LEU A 69 0.56 6.57 -1.21
N HIS A 70 0.80 5.37 -1.71
CA HIS A 70 0.96 5.10 -3.13
C HIS A 70 -0.37 5.30 -3.86
N ASP A 71 -0.36 6.21 -4.83
CA ASP A 71 -1.52 6.57 -5.66
C ASP A 71 -1.12 6.52 -7.12
N ASP A 72 -1.86 5.71 -7.89
CA ASP A 72 -1.60 5.45 -9.31
C ASP A 72 -0.22 4.86 -9.60
N LEU A 73 0.39 4.17 -8.61
CA LEU A 73 1.63 3.43 -8.82
C LEU A 73 1.32 2.16 -9.61
N GLU A 74 1.97 2.00 -10.76
CA GLU A 74 1.92 0.74 -11.51
C GLU A 74 2.83 -0.31 -10.86
N LEU A 75 2.33 -1.54 -10.76
CA LEU A 75 3.08 -2.70 -10.27
C LEU A 75 2.95 -3.83 -11.28
N LEU A 76 4.07 -4.41 -11.68
CA LEU A 76 4.10 -5.61 -12.51
C LEU A 76 4.21 -6.85 -11.62
N VAL A 77 3.40 -7.87 -11.89
CA VAL A 77 3.50 -9.17 -11.21
C VAL A 77 3.69 -10.24 -12.26
N LEU A 78 4.76 -11.01 -12.12
CA LEU A 78 5.11 -12.10 -13.04
C LEU A 78 4.87 -13.44 -12.35
N ASP A 79 4.26 -14.36 -13.08
CA ASP A 79 4.07 -15.77 -12.72
C ASP A 79 4.87 -16.62 -13.72
N PRO A 80 6.15 -16.89 -13.43
CA PRO A 80 7.00 -17.65 -14.33
C PRO A 80 6.46 -19.06 -14.57
N ARG A 81 5.90 -19.69 -13.53
CA ARG A 81 5.44 -21.08 -13.60
C ARG A 81 4.28 -21.27 -14.58
N ASN A 82 3.35 -20.33 -14.61
CA ASN A 82 2.19 -20.40 -15.52
C ASN A 82 2.37 -19.54 -16.78
N HIS A 83 3.54 -18.90 -16.95
CA HIS A 83 3.81 -17.94 -18.03
C HIS A 83 2.75 -16.83 -18.12
N ARG A 84 2.42 -16.20 -16.98
CA ARG A 84 1.46 -15.10 -16.90
C ARG A 84 2.11 -13.84 -16.36
N ALA A 85 1.64 -12.69 -16.79
CA ALA A 85 2.06 -11.40 -16.25
C ALA A 85 0.87 -10.47 -16.11
N TYR A 86 0.87 -9.68 -15.05
CA TYR A 86 -0.25 -8.85 -14.67
C TYR A 86 0.24 -7.45 -14.36
N ARG A 87 -0.50 -6.44 -14.83
CA ARG A 87 -0.27 -5.06 -14.45
C ARG A 87 -1.34 -4.61 -13.47
N PHE A 88 -0.91 -4.12 -12.32
CA PHE A 88 -1.76 -3.57 -11.28
C PHE A 88 -1.56 -2.08 -11.12
N ARG A 89 -2.57 -1.42 -10.56
CA ARG A 89 -2.51 -0.04 -10.11
C ARG A 89 -2.81 0.01 -8.63
N LEU A 90 -1.89 0.57 -7.85
CA LEU A 90 -2.05 0.75 -6.41
C LEU A 90 -2.65 2.13 -6.12
N ILE A 91 -3.63 2.18 -5.22
CA ILE A 91 -4.30 3.42 -4.81
C ILE A 91 -4.45 3.43 -3.29
N GLY A 92 -4.10 4.54 -2.64
CA GLY A 92 -4.21 4.70 -1.20
C GLY A 92 -3.42 3.68 -0.39
N LEU A 93 -2.39 3.06 -0.97
CA LEU A 93 -1.65 1.97 -0.35
C LEU A 93 -0.54 2.50 0.55
N ARG A 94 -0.36 1.92 1.73
CA ARG A 94 0.73 2.30 2.65
C ARG A 94 2.07 1.88 2.07
N ASP A 95 3.15 2.59 2.40
CA ASP A 95 4.50 2.23 1.94
C ASP A 95 5.11 1.06 2.74
N ARG A 96 4.37 -0.05 2.78
CA ARG A 96 4.74 -1.33 3.39
C ARG A 96 4.08 -2.45 2.60
N LEU A 97 4.87 -3.39 2.13
CA LEU A 97 4.39 -4.45 1.24
C LEU A 97 3.35 -5.40 1.87
N TYR A 98 3.25 -5.55 3.19
CA TYR A 98 2.17 -6.34 3.81
C TYR A 98 0.77 -5.87 3.38
N HIS A 99 0.58 -4.55 3.27
CA HIS A 99 -0.68 -3.99 2.79
C HIS A 99 -0.89 -4.31 1.30
N CYS A 100 0.18 -4.22 0.51
CA CYS A 100 0.17 -4.63 -0.91
C CYS A 100 -0.22 -6.10 -1.05
N TYR A 101 0.40 -6.99 -0.29
CA TYR A 101 0.17 -8.43 -0.38
C TYR A 101 -1.27 -8.80 -0.07
N ALA A 102 -1.88 -8.21 0.96
CA ALA A 102 -3.28 -8.48 1.29
C ALA A 102 -4.22 -8.17 0.11
N LEU A 103 -4.05 -7.01 -0.53
CA LEU A 103 -4.89 -6.57 -1.64
C LEU A 103 -4.54 -7.24 -2.98
N LEU A 104 -3.26 -7.50 -3.21
CA LEU A 104 -2.78 -8.12 -4.44
C LEU A 104 -3.19 -9.60 -4.53
N GLN A 105 -3.15 -10.33 -3.41
CA GLN A 105 -3.65 -11.70 -3.37
C GLN A 105 -5.14 -11.77 -3.71
N ASP A 106 -5.94 -10.85 -3.17
CA ASP A 106 -7.36 -10.75 -3.47
C ASP A 106 -7.59 -10.45 -4.96
N ALA A 107 -6.85 -9.50 -5.51
CA ALA A 107 -6.99 -9.12 -6.91
C ALA A 107 -6.63 -10.27 -7.87
N LEU A 108 -5.56 -11.02 -7.57
CA LEU A 108 -5.17 -12.19 -8.34
C LEU A 108 -6.17 -13.33 -8.20
N LEU A 109 -6.63 -13.67 -6.99
CA LEU A 109 -7.58 -14.77 -6.78
C LEU A 109 -8.95 -14.48 -7.41
N ARG A 110 -9.41 -13.23 -7.37
CA ARG A 110 -10.65 -12.83 -8.08
C ARG A 110 -10.52 -12.94 -9.60
N HIS A 111 -9.32 -12.71 -10.15
CA HIS A 111 -9.07 -12.77 -11.59
C HIS A 111 -8.84 -14.20 -12.08
N CYS A 112 -7.94 -14.93 -11.42
CA CYS A 112 -7.54 -16.28 -11.81
C CYS A 112 -8.53 -17.36 -11.37
N GLY A 113 -9.39 -17.05 -10.39
CA GLY A 113 -10.33 -17.99 -9.80
C GLY A 113 -9.76 -18.76 -8.61
N PRO A 114 -10.63 -19.56 -7.94
CA PRO A 114 -10.23 -20.38 -6.81
C PRO A 114 -9.18 -21.43 -7.23
N GLY A 115 -8.20 -21.68 -6.37
CA GLY A 115 -7.14 -22.66 -6.63
C GLY A 115 -5.98 -22.16 -7.49
N TYR A 116 -5.93 -20.86 -7.84
CA TYR A 116 -4.73 -20.26 -8.42
C TYR A 116 -3.53 -20.51 -7.48
N LEU A 117 -2.49 -21.19 -7.99
CA LEU A 117 -1.32 -21.64 -7.21
C LEU A 117 -1.68 -22.54 -6.01
N ASP A 118 -2.75 -23.34 -6.15
CA ASP A 118 -3.29 -24.20 -5.08
C ASP A 118 -3.65 -23.41 -3.80
N ALA A 119 -3.91 -22.11 -3.94
CA ALA A 119 -4.24 -21.23 -2.83
C ALA A 119 -5.65 -21.48 -2.30
N GLU A 120 -5.77 -21.47 -0.98
CA GLU A 120 -7.04 -21.38 -0.29
C GLU A 120 -7.67 -19.98 -0.44
N PRO A 121 -9.00 -19.83 -0.29
CA PRO A 121 -9.66 -18.54 -0.29
C PRO A 121 -9.11 -17.57 0.77
N LEU A 122 -9.27 -16.27 0.51
CA LEU A 122 -8.98 -15.23 1.50
C LEU A 122 -10.17 -15.05 2.46
N ASP A 123 -9.86 -14.57 3.66
CA ASP A 123 -10.89 -14.11 4.58
C ASP A 123 -11.46 -12.77 4.08
N GLU A 124 -12.75 -12.73 3.80
CA GLU A 124 -13.45 -11.53 3.31
C GLU A 124 -13.32 -10.35 4.27
N PHE A 125 -13.26 -10.61 5.57
CA PHE A 125 -13.08 -9.57 6.57
C PHE A 125 -11.69 -8.93 6.49
N ASN A 126 -10.63 -9.74 6.35
CA ASN A 126 -9.27 -9.22 6.18
C ASN A 126 -9.12 -8.42 4.88
N VAL A 127 -9.79 -8.84 3.80
CA VAL A 127 -9.82 -8.09 2.53
C VAL A 127 -10.56 -6.74 2.72
N ARG A 128 -11.72 -6.73 3.39
CA ARG A 128 -12.45 -5.49 3.73
C ARG A 128 -11.60 -4.58 4.61
N TYR A 129 -10.88 -5.14 5.59
CA TYR A 129 -10.00 -4.39 6.48
C TYR A 129 -8.85 -3.74 5.71
N ALA A 130 -8.14 -4.50 4.87
CA ALA A 130 -7.08 -3.98 4.03
C ALA A 130 -7.58 -2.87 3.08
N ARG A 131 -8.78 -3.03 2.48
CA ARG A 131 -9.39 -1.97 1.67
C ARG A 131 -9.87 -0.77 2.48
N ASN A 132 -9.94 -0.91 3.79
CA ASN A 132 -10.65 -0.04 4.72
C ASN A 132 -12.07 0.25 4.20
N TYR A 133 -12.84 -0.77 3.81
CA TYR A 133 -14.14 -0.61 3.15
C TYR A 133 -15.29 -1.21 3.96
N GLY A 134 -16.29 -0.37 4.25
CA GLY A 134 -17.51 -0.80 4.94
C GLY A 134 -17.25 -1.35 6.34
N LEU A 135 -16.22 -0.85 7.03
CA LEU A 135 -15.92 -1.23 8.40
C LEU A 135 -16.82 -0.43 9.36
N ASP A 136 -17.22 -1.01 10.47
CA ASP A 136 -17.78 -0.29 11.61
C ASP A 136 -16.69 0.25 12.57
N HIS A 137 -17.08 0.80 13.72
CA HIS A 137 -16.13 1.34 14.68
C HIS A 137 -15.30 0.24 15.38
N GLU A 138 -15.89 -0.90 15.70
CA GLU A 138 -15.19 -2.00 16.39
C GLU A 138 -14.21 -2.67 15.43
N GLU A 139 -14.65 -2.96 14.20
CA GLU A 139 -13.84 -3.55 13.14
C GLU A 139 -12.60 -2.70 12.82
N ARG A 140 -12.74 -1.36 12.79
CA ARG A 140 -11.61 -0.45 12.57
C ARG A 140 -10.54 -0.54 13.67
N ASN A 141 -10.96 -0.81 14.90
CA ASN A 141 -10.11 -0.83 16.08
C ASN A 141 -9.66 -2.25 16.49
N ALA A 142 -10.02 -3.27 15.70
CA ALA A 142 -9.70 -4.66 15.99
C ALA A 142 -8.18 -4.88 16.11
N GLN A 143 -7.73 -5.36 17.27
CA GLN A 143 -6.30 -5.59 17.59
C GLN A 143 -5.84 -7.04 17.33
N HIS A 144 -6.79 -7.98 17.21
CA HIS A 144 -6.53 -9.43 17.17
C HIS A 144 -6.65 -10.01 15.76
N LEU A 145 -6.40 -9.20 14.74
CA LEU A 145 -6.43 -9.63 13.35
C LEU A 145 -5.25 -10.54 13.04
N SER A 146 -5.49 -11.56 12.22
CA SER A 146 -4.45 -12.46 11.72
C SER A 146 -4.70 -12.73 10.25
N GLU A 147 -3.66 -12.56 9.43
CA GLU A 147 -3.65 -12.90 8.02
C GLU A 147 -2.38 -13.66 7.69
N HIS A 148 -2.39 -14.43 6.61
CA HIS A 148 -1.23 -15.15 6.11
C HIS A 148 -1.14 -15.14 4.59
N ALA A 149 0.06 -15.40 4.09
CA ALA A 149 0.31 -15.51 2.67
C ALA A 149 -0.35 -16.79 2.11
N ARG A 150 -1.18 -16.63 1.09
CA ARG A 150 -1.76 -17.70 0.26
C ARG A 150 -0.77 -18.20 -0.77
N PHE A 151 0.09 -17.30 -1.26
CA PHE A 151 1.23 -17.58 -2.12
C PHE A 151 2.32 -16.54 -1.84
N ASN A 152 3.53 -16.82 -2.30
CA ASN A 152 4.70 -16.00 -2.01
C ASN A 152 4.87 -14.91 -3.05
N PHE A 153 5.32 -13.74 -2.59
CA PHE A 153 5.86 -12.69 -3.44
C PHE A 153 7.37 -12.63 -3.27
N THR A 154 8.08 -12.69 -4.39
CA THR A 154 9.55 -12.71 -4.41
C THR A 154 10.08 -11.72 -5.45
N TYR A 155 11.40 -11.70 -5.60
CA TYR A 155 12.12 -10.99 -6.65
C TYR A 155 13.08 -12.00 -7.33
N PRO A 156 13.60 -11.72 -8.54
CA PRO A 156 14.49 -12.67 -9.21
C PRO A 156 15.71 -13.04 -8.36
N GLY A 157 15.91 -14.35 -8.15
CA GLY A 157 16.98 -14.89 -7.29
C GLY A 157 16.75 -14.75 -5.78
N GLY A 158 15.63 -14.15 -5.36
CA GLY A 158 15.25 -13.98 -3.95
C GLY A 158 14.38 -15.12 -3.43
N LEU A 159 14.52 -15.43 -2.13
CA LEU A 159 13.68 -16.42 -1.46
C LEU A 159 12.29 -15.85 -1.10
N PHE A 160 12.24 -14.59 -0.69
CA PHE A 160 11.01 -13.86 -0.38
C PHE A 160 11.27 -12.35 -0.41
N MET A 161 10.25 -11.56 -0.73
CA MET A 161 10.27 -10.11 -0.55
C MET A 161 9.66 -9.77 0.82
N PRO A 162 10.40 -9.15 1.76
CA PRO A 162 9.88 -8.85 3.09
C PRO A 162 8.66 -7.92 3.02
N GLY A 163 7.57 -8.27 3.71
CA GLY A 163 6.38 -7.41 3.72
C GLY A 163 6.56 -6.09 4.49
N SER A 164 7.61 -5.97 5.29
CA SER A 164 8.00 -4.71 5.94
C SER A 164 8.72 -3.74 5.01
N ALA A 165 9.20 -4.20 3.85
CA ALA A 165 9.90 -3.36 2.89
C ALA A 165 8.95 -2.31 2.28
N ALA A 166 9.53 -1.20 1.84
CA ALA A 166 8.89 -0.16 1.08
C ALA A 166 8.72 -0.57 -0.40
N VAL A 167 7.78 0.06 -1.10
CA VAL A 167 7.58 -0.18 -2.53
C VAL A 167 8.82 0.22 -3.34
N GLY A 168 9.54 1.26 -2.90
CA GLY A 168 10.78 1.72 -3.55
C GLY A 168 11.94 0.74 -3.47
N GLU A 169 11.85 -0.29 -2.62
CA GLU A 169 12.85 -1.36 -2.51
C GLU A 169 12.60 -2.50 -3.49
N LEU A 170 11.45 -2.50 -4.20
CA LEU A 170 11.17 -3.48 -5.23
C LEU A 170 12.15 -3.35 -6.40
N PRO A 171 12.59 -4.46 -7.00
CA PRO A 171 13.31 -4.39 -8.26
C PRO A 171 12.41 -3.77 -9.33
N THR A 172 13.03 -3.16 -10.34
CA THR A 172 12.30 -2.54 -11.45
C THR A 172 12.60 -3.22 -12.78
N LEU A 173 11.61 -3.28 -13.65
CA LEU A 173 11.71 -3.72 -15.04
C LEU A 173 11.16 -2.58 -15.91
N ASP A 174 12.02 -1.98 -16.73
CA ASP A 174 11.72 -0.71 -17.45
C ASP A 174 11.22 0.41 -16.54
N GLY A 175 11.81 0.53 -15.35
CA GLY A 175 11.41 1.53 -14.36
C GLY A 175 10.06 1.25 -13.68
N THR A 176 9.38 0.15 -14.01
CA THR A 176 8.17 -0.30 -13.30
C THR A 176 8.57 -1.25 -12.18
N PRO A 177 8.18 -1.02 -10.91
CA PRO A 177 8.45 -1.97 -9.84
C PRO A 177 7.74 -3.30 -10.15
N PHE A 178 8.38 -4.41 -9.80
CA PHE A 178 7.80 -5.72 -10.05
C PHE A 178 8.05 -6.73 -8.93
N LEU A 179 7.17 -7.74 -8.90
CA LEU A 179 7.23 -8.90 -8.03
C LEU A 179 7.08 -10.17 -8.87
N LEU A 180 7.67 -11.25 -8.39
CA LEU A 180 7.34 -12.59 -8.85
C LEU A 180 6.31 -13.20 -7.90
N VAL A 181 5.39 -14.00 -8.43
CA VAL A 181 4.48 -14.82 -7.65
C VAL A 181 4.90 -16.28 -7.71
N GLU A 182 4.99 -16.92 -6.56
CA GLU A 182 5.45 -18.29 -6.39
C GLU A 182 4.45 -19.07 -5.53
N PRO A 183 4.29 -20.39 -5.74
CA PRO A 183 3.55 -21.23 -4.82
C PRO A 183 4.07 -21.06 -3.37
N ARG A 184 3.19 -21.27 -2.40
CA ARG A 184 3.53 -21.11 -0.98
C ARG A 184 4.60 -22.13 -0.57
N GLY A 185 5.84 -21.67 -0.45
CA GLY A 185 6.98 -22.48 0.05
C GLY A 185 7.20 -22.36 1.55
N ILE A 186 6.85 -21.22 2.15
CA ILE A 186 6.97 -20.93 3.58
C ILE A 186 5.67 -20.28 4.03
N GLN A 187 5.14 -20.68 5.19
CA GLN A 187 4.00 -20.01 5.78
C GLN A 187 4.47 -18.78 6.54
N PHE A 188 4.06 -17.61 6.06
CA PHE A 188 4.26 -16.35 6.76
C PHE A 188 2.91 -15.72 7.08
N GLY A 189 2.77 -15.24 8.33
CA GLY A 189 1.57 -14.57 8.82
C GLY A 189 1.89 -13.22 9.44
N TRP A 190 0.92 -12.33 9.45
CA TRP A 190 1.04 -10.99 10.04
C TRP A 190 -0.26 -10.58 10.72
N ASN A 191 -0.17 -9.57 11.59
CA ASN A 191 -1.33 -8.91 12.16
C ASN A 191 -1.63 -7.63 11.35
N PRO A 192 -2.75 -7.56 10.59
CA PRO A 192 -3.17 -6.38 9.84
C PRO A 192 -3.16 -5.07 10.64
N SER A 193 -3.64 -5.10 11.89
CA SER A 193 -3.71 -3.89 12.74
C SER A 193 -2.34 -3.35 13.13
N ASN A 194 -1.31 -4.22 13.21
CA ASN A 194 0.07 -3.81 13.46
C ASN A 194 0.76 -3.33 12.18
N MET A 195 0.51 -4.00 11.05
CA MET A 195 1.27 -3.75 9.82
C MET A 195 0.70 -2.59 9.00
N TYR A 196 -0.61 -2.45 8.95
CA TYR A 196 -1.33 -1.44 8.18
C TYR A 196 -2.64 -1.02 8.86
N PRO A 197 -2.58 -0.36 10.03
CA PRO A 197 -3.78 0.09 10.73
C PRO A 197 -4.59 1.09 9.89
N VAL A 198 -5.91 1.09 10.14
CA VAL A 198 -6.83 2.07 9.55
C VAL A 198 -6.45 3.49 9.99
N VAL A 199 -5.98 4.29 9.04
CA VAL A 199 -5.55 5.68 9.28
C VAL A 199 -6.74 6.61 9.48
N HIS A 200 -7.76 6.45 8.62
CA HIS A 200 -8.93 7.32 8.59
C HIS A 200 -10.07 6.61 7.88
N GLU A 201 -11.30 6.71 8.39
CA GLU A 201 -12.47 6.00 7.84
C GLU A 201 -12.83 6.38 6.40
N ALA A 202 -12.35 7.53 5.92
CA ALA A 202 -12.59 8.00 4.56
C ALA A 202 -11.54 7.52 3.54
N LEU A 203 -10.44 6.92 4.00
CA LEU A 203 -9.43 6.37 3.10
C LEU A 203 -9.92 5.04 2.53
N ARG A 204 -9.77 4.83 1.23
CA ARG A 204 -9.98 3.52 0.60
C ARG A 204 -8.69 3.14 -0.11
N ALA A 205 -8.26 1.90 0.12
CA ALA A 205 -7.10 1.33 -0.54
C ALA A 205 -7.53 0.28 -1.56
N SER A 206 -6.84 0.21 -2.69
CA SER A 206 -7.06 -0.82 -3.70
C SER A 206 -5.77 -1.23 -4.41
N CYS A 207 -5.78 -2.48 -4.87
CA CYS A 207 -4.85 -3.00 -5.86
C CYS A 207 -5.70 -3.47 -7.03
N ASP A 208 -5.79 -2.63 -8.07
CA ASP A 208 -6.69 -2.86 -9.19
C ASP A 208 -5.93 -3.51 -10.33
N LEU A 209 -6.39 -4.68 -10.80
CA LEU A 209 -5.86 -5.29 -12.01
C LEU A 209 -6.19 -4.38 -13.20
N VAL A 210 -5.16 -3.84 -13.84
CA VAL A 210 -5.29 -3.04 -15.06
C VAL A 210 -5.51 -3.94 -16.26
N ARG A 211 -4.65 -4.96 -16.40
CA ARG A 211 -4.76 -6.00 -17.42
C ARG A 211 -3.85 -7.17 -17.10
N GLU A 212 -4.24 -8.35 -17.57
CA GLU A 212 -3.30 -9.43 -17.84
C GLU A 212 -2.60 -9.15 -19.18
N LEU A 213 -1.29 -9.39 -19.24
CA LEU A 213 -0.50 -9.20 -20.45
C LEU A 213 -0.68 -10.37 -21.40
N ARG A 214 -0.49 -10.09 -22.70
CA ARG A 214 -0.51 -11.13 -23.73
C ARG A 214 0.72 -12.03 -23.58
N GLN A 215 0.62 -13.25 -24.10
CA GLN A 215 1.69 -14.25 -24.00
C GLN A 215 3.04 -13.75 -24.52
N ASP A 216 3.05 -13.07 -25.67
CA ASP A 216 4.25 -12.49 -26.29
C ASP A 216 4.91 -11.42 -25.40
N GLU A 217 4.11 -10.57 -24.77
CA GLU A 217 4.58 -9.59 -23.78
C GLU A 217 5.15 -10.29 -22.54
N THR A 218 4.45 -11.30 -22.03
CA THR A 218 4.87 -12.07 -20.85
C THR A 218 6.20 -12.78 -21.07
N ASP A 219 6.33 -13.54 -22.15
CA ASP A 219 7.54 -14.30 -22.45
C ASP A 219 8.74 -13.38 -22.65
N ALA A 220 8.54 -12.21 -23.27
CA ALA A 220 9.58 -11.19 -23.39
C ALA A 220 10.03 -10.63 -22.02
N LEU A 221 9.10 -10.42 -21.09
CA LEU A 221 9.42 -9.96 -19.73
C LEU A 221 10.16 -11.05 -18.94
N LEU A 222 9.68 -12.29 -18.99
CA LEU A 222 10.31 -13.43 -18.31
C LEU A 222 11.74 -13.67 -18.83
N ALA A 223 11.94 -13.63 -20.15
CA ALA A 223 13.26 -13.82 -20.76
C ALA A 223 14.27 -12.76 -20.27
N ARG A 224 13.84 -11.51 -20.14
CA ARG A 224 14.67 -10.40 -19.64
C ARG A 224 15.03 -10.54 -18.18
N CYS A 225 14.21 -11.24 -17.39
CA CYS A 225 14.50 -11.58 -16.01
C CYS A 225 15.31 -12.89 -15.86
N GLY A 226 15.59 -13.61 -16.95
CA GLY A 226 16.24 -14.92 -16.91
C GLY A 226 15.36 -16.00 -16.29
N LEU A 227 14.03 -15.89 -16.45
CA LEU A 227 13.01 -16.76 -15.84
C LEU A 227 12.31 -17.68 -16.85
N THR A 228 12.91 -17.87 -18.04
CA THR A 228 12.46 -18.78 -19.10
C THR A 228 13.17 -20.12 -19.05
#